data_AF-A0A2P9ACV5-F1
#
_entry.id   AF-A0A2P9ACV5-F1
#
_cell.length_a   1.000
_cell.length_b   1.000
_cell.length_c   1.000
_cell.angle_alpha   90.00
_cell.angle_beta   90.00
_cell.angle_gamma   90.00
#
_symmetry.space_group_name_H-M   'P 1'
#
loop_
_entity.id
_entity.type
_entity.pdbx_description
1 polymer ?
#
loop_
_entity_poly.entity_id
_entity_poly.type
_entity_poly.pdbx_seq_one_letter_code
_entity_poly.pdbx_strand_id
1 'polypeptide(L)'
;MAYEPPNRVLLSWDISPQWQIETDPDKTSEWEVRFTSETAERTRVELEHRNLERHGQGWESERHGVASDQGWPLYLKRFADLLACKA
;
A
#
# COMPACT_ATOMS: atom_id res chain seq x y z
N MET A 1 -3.47 -10.77 7.68
CA MET A 1 -2.66 -9.62 8.13
C MET A 1 -1.37 -10.10 8.73
N ALA A 2 -0.29 -9.33 8.61
CA ALA A 2 1.02 -9.70 9.13
C ALA A 2 1.81 -8.46 9.58
N TYR A 3 2.52 -8.60 10.70
CA TYR A 3 3.48 -7.63 11.19
C TYR A 3 4.75 -8.38 11.58
N GLU A 4 5.78 -8.29 10.74
CA GLU A 4 7.01 -9.08 10.86
C GLU A 4 8.23 -8.15 10.77
N PRO A 5 8.61 -7.46 11.86
CA PRO A 5 9.74 -6.55 11.84
C PRO A 5 11.08 -7.27 11.59
N PRO A 6 12.03 -6.66 10.85
CA PRO A 6 11.89 -5.39 10.11
C PRO A 6 11.36 -5.57 8.67
N ASN A 7 10.94 -6.76 8.28
CA ASN A 7 10.89 -7.18 6.88
C ASN A 7 9.53 -6.95 6.19
N ARG A 8 8.41 -7.02 6.91
CA ARG A 8 7.10 -7.09 6.27
C ARG A 8 5.96 -6.50 7.10
N VAL A 9 5.06 -5.81 6.40
CA VAL A 9 3.76 -5.35 6.91
C VAL A 9 2.70 -5.71 5.86
N LEU A 10 1.63 -6.39 6.26
CA LEU A 10 0.46 -6.70 5.43
C LEU A 10 -0.79 -6.26 6.19
N LEU A 11 -1.51 -5.30 5.61
CA LEU A 11 -2.72 -4.70 6.17
C LEU A 11 -3.89 -4.76 5.18
N SER A 12 -5.10 -4.81 5.73
CA SER A 12 -6.32 -4.76 4.95
C SER A 12 -6.61 -3.32 4.55
N TRP A 13 -7.31 -3.18 3.44
CA TRP A 13 -7.85 -1.92 2.97
C TRP A 13 -9.37 -1.99 3.08
N ASP A 14 -9.86 -1.49 4.20
CA ASP A 14 -11.28 -1.55 4.58
C ASP A 14 -12.02 -0.28 4.11
N ILE A 15 -11.71 0.20 2.91
CA ILE A 15 -12.28 1.40 2.32
C ILE A 15 -12.82 1.06 0.93
N SER A 16 -14.11 1.29 0.71
CA SER A 16 -14.76 1.03 -0.57
C SER A 16 -14.34 2.04 -1.65
N PRO A 17 -14.66 1.80 -2.94
CA PRO A 17 -14.41 2.76 -4.02
C PRO A 17 -15.13 4.11 -3.86
N GLN A 18 -16.10 4.19 -2.95
CA GLN A 18 -16.81 5.43 -2.58
C GLN A 18 -16.20 6.12 -1.36
N TRP A 19 -15.00 5.70 -0.93
CA TRP A 19 -14.27 6.23 0.22
C TRP A 19 -15.05 6.11 1.54
N GLN A 20 -15.80 5.02 1.69
CA GLN A 20 -16.53 4.68 2.91
C GLN A 20 -15.90 3.47 3.57
N ILE A 21 -16.11 3.30 4.87
CA ILE A 21 -15.66 2.09 5.59
C ILE A 21 -16.41 0.89 5.02
N GLU A 22 -15.67 -0.13 4.59
CA GLU A 22 -16.20 -1.46 4.26
C GLU A 22 -16.06 -2.36 5.49
N THR A 23 -17.14 -3.04 5.85
CA THR A 23 -17.23 -3.89 7.05
C THR A 23 -17.27 -5.38 6.72
N ASP A 24 -17.55 -5.73 5.47
CA ASP A 24 -17.51 -7.09 4.95
C ASP A 24 -16.07 -7.44 4.50
N PRO A 25 -15.34 -8.31 5.23
CA PRO A 25 -13.95 -8.64 4.89
C PRO A 25 -13.80 -9.33 3.53
N ASP A 26 -14.87 -9.92 2.99
CA ASP A 26 -14.82 -10.53 1.65
C ASP A 26 -14.84 -9.47 0.53
N LYS A 27 -15.11 -8.21 0.88
CA LYS A 27 -15.11 -7.06 -0.02
C LYS A 27 -13.91 -6.13 0.17
N THR A 28 -12.92 -6.52 0.97
CA THR A 28 -11.72 -5.70 1.18
C THR A 28 -10.54 -6.19 0.35
N SER A 29 -9.67 -5.26 -0.01
CA SER A 29 -8.37 -5.55 -0.61
C SER A 29 -7.28 -5.54 0.46
N GLU A 30 -6.04 -5.80 0.07
CA GLU A 30 -4.91 -5.74 0.99
C GLU A 30 -3.69 -5.11 0.33
N TRP A 31 -2.89 -4.42 1.15
CA TRP A 31 -1.62 -3.88 0.73
C TRP A 31 -0.48 -4.47 1.57
N GLU A 32 0.57 -4.88 0.87
CA GLU A 32 1.77 -5.47 1.45
C GLU A 32 2.95 -4.54 1.20
N VAL A 33 3.74 -4.28 2.24
CA VAL A 33 5.04 -3.63 2.13
C VAL A 33 6.13 -4.61 2.56
N ARG A 34 7.14 -4.75 1.71
CA ARG A 34 8.35 -5.55 1.95
C ARG A 34 9.57 -4.65 2.00
N PHE A 35 10.42 -4.88 2.98
CA PHE A 35 11.69 -4.18 3.17
C PHE A 35 12.83 -5.16 2.91
N THR A 36 13.64 -4.88 1.90
CA THR A 36 14.81 -5.69 1.54
C THR A 36 16.07 -4.84 1.67
N SER A 37 16.99 -5.23 2.54
CA SER A 37 18.32 -4.59 2.59
C SER A 37 19.07 -4.89 1.29
N GLU A 38 19.41 -3.85 0.55
CA GLU A 38 20.29 -3.94 -0.63
C GLU A 38 21.75 -3.75 -0.24
N THR A 39 22.00 -2.88 0.73
CA THR A 39 23.30 -2.66 1.37
C THR A 39 23.10 -2.33 2.86
N ALA A 40 24.19 -2.13 3.60
CA ALA A 40 24.13 -1.70 5.01
C ALA A 40 23.41 -0.35 5.21
N GLU A 41 23.39 0.51 4.18
CA GLU A 41 22.84 1.88 4.25
C GLU A 41 21.62 2.07 3.31
N ARG A 42 21.19 1.01 2.61
CA ARG A 42 20.11 1.08 1.62
C ARG A 42 19.11 -0.05 1.79
N THR A 43 17.83 0.34 1.87
CA THR A 43 16.70 -0.59 1.90
C THR A 43 15.80 -0.31 0.70
N ARG A 44 15.51 -1.34 -0.09
CA ARG A 44 14.45 -1.32 -1.09
C ARG A 44 13.12 -1.58 -0.41
N VAL A 45 12.17 -0.68 -0.66
CA VAL A 45 10.79 -0.80 -0.20
C VAL A 45 9.92 -1.14 -1.40
N GLU A 46 9.21 -2.26 -1.32
CA GLU A 46 8.27 -2.69 -2.34
C GLU A 46 6.86 -2.66 -1.77
N LEU A 47 5.93 -2.09 -2.53
CA LEU A 47 4.52 -2.06 -2.18
C LEU A 47 3.70 -2.77 -3.25
N GLU A 48 2.86 -3.71 -2.82
CA GLU A 48 1.85 -4.36 -3.66
C GLU A 48 0.47 -4.08 -3.07
N HIS A 49 -0.49 -3.68 -3.91
CA HIS A 49 -1.90 -3.59 -3.55
C HIS A 49 -2.68 -4.58 -4.44
N ARG A 50 -3.29 -5.60 -3.84
CA ARG A 50 -3.91 -6.73 -4.54
C ARG A 50 -5.31 -7.03 -4.02
N ASN A 51 -6.03 -7.90 -4.73
CA ASN A 51 -7.43 -8.26 -4.48
C ASN A 51 -8.40 -7.06 -4.60
N LEU A 52 -8.07 -6.07 -5.43
CA LEU A 52 -8.89 -4.86 -5.61
C LEU A 52 -10.27 -5.22 -6.18
N GLU A 53 -10.37 -6.24 -7.01
CA GLU A 53 -11.62 -6.72 -7.61
C GLU A 53 -12.68 -7.15 -6.57
N ARG A 54 -12.28 -7.42 -5.32
CA ARG A 54 -13.20 -7.77 -4.23
C ARG A 54 -14.13 -6.63 -3.84
N HIS A 55 -13.74 -5.38 -4.09
CA HIS A 55 -14.55 -4.19 -3.81
C HIS A 55 -15.84 -4.10 -4.65
N GLY A 56 -16.01 -5.00 -5.62
CA GLY A 56 -17.24 -5.08 -6.41
C GLY A 56 -17.35 -3.93 -7.41
N GLN A 57 -18.56 -3.42 -7.63
CA GLN A 57 -18.79 -2.42 -8.67
C GLN A 57 -17.97 -1.14 -8.45
N GLY A 58 -17.14 -0.80 -9.43
CA GLY A 58 -16.32 0.41 -9.41
C GLY A 58 -14.94 0.23 -8.79
N TRP A 59 -14.52 -1.00 -8.47
CA TRP A 59 -13.18 -1.29 -7.97
C TRP A 59 -12.04 -0.75 -8.85
N GLU A 60 -12.27 -0.60 -10.16
CA GLU A 60 -11.29 -0.03 -11.08
C GLU A 60 -10.97 1.42 -10.76
N SER A 61 -11.92 2.18 -10.19
CA SER A 61 -11.68 3.58 -9.78
C SER A 61 -10.68 3.64 -8.63
N GLU A 62 -10.77 2.71 -7.68
CA GLU A 62 -9.80 2.57 -6.60
C GLU A 62 -8.43 2.20 -7.15
N ARG A 63 -8.35 1.18 -8.03
CA ARG A 63 -7.11 0.81 -8.72
C ARG A 63 -6.47 2.02 -9.41
N HIS A 64 -7.24 2.79 -10.18
CA HIS A 64 -6.73 3.98 -10.85
C HIS A 64 -6.30 5.06 -9.87
N GLY A 65 -7.06 5.27 -8.78
CA GLY A 65 -6.75 6.23 -7.73
C GLY A 65 -5.41 5.92 -7.05
N VAL A 66 -5.24 4.69 -6.57
CA VAL A 66 -4.02 4.27 -5.85
C VAL A 66 -2.81 4.14 -6.78
N ALA A 67 -3.01 3.90 -8.08
CA ALA A 67 -1.93 3.85 -9.09
C ALA A 67 -1.58 5.22 -9.68
N SER A 68 -2.40 6.26 -9.46
CA SER A 68 -2.16 7.60 -9.99
C SER A 68 -0.97 8.30 -9.33
N ASP A 69 -0.53 9.41 -9.92
CA ASP A 69 0.50 10.28 -9.34
C ASP A 69 0.14 10.87 -7.97
N GLN A 70 -1.13 10.76 -7.53
CA GLN A 70 -1.59 11.18 -6.21
C GLN A 70 -1.83 10.00 -5.24
N GLY A 71 -1.62 8.76 -5.70
CA GLY A 71 -1.77 7.54 -4.91
C GLY A 71 -0.46 7.06 -4.29
N TRP A 72 -0.22 5.74 -4.32
CA TRP A 72 0.99 5.11 -3.77
C TRP A 72 2.32 5.71 -4.27
N PRO A 73 2.49 6.06 -5.57
CA PRO A 73 3.72 6.71 -6.04
C PRO A 73 4.09 7.98 -5.26
N LEU A 74 3.10 8.83 -4.93
CA LEU A 74 3.33 10.06 -4.17
C LEU A 74 3.82 9.77 -2.76
N TYR A 75 3.18 8.83 -2.07
CA TYR A 75 3.51 8.52 -0.67
C TYR A 75 4.84 7.78 -0.54
N LEU A 76 5.17 6.88 -1.47
CA LEU A 76 6.49 6.24 -1.52
C LEU A 76 7.60 7.28 -1.76
N LYS A 77 7.39 8.24 -2.66
CA LYS A 77 8.33 9.34 -2.88
C LYS A 77 8.51 10.18 -1.62
N ARG A 78 7.42 10.61 -0.98
CA ARG A 78 7.48 11.40 0.27
C ARG A 78 8.20 10.65 1.38
N PHE A 79 7.97 9.34 1.51
CA PHE A 79 8.68 8.51 2.49
C PHE A 79 10.19 8.47 2.21
N ALA A 80 10.59 8.28 0.95
CA ALA A 80 12.00 8.33 0.56
C ALA A 80 12.63 9.70 0.82
N ASP A 81 11.96 10.79 0.45
CA ASP A 81 12.44 12.17 0.67
C ASP A 81 12.65 12.48 2.16
N LEU A 82 11.74 12.02 3.03
CA LEU A 82 11.86 12.19 4.49
C LEU A 82 13.10 11.51 5.08
N LEU A 83 13.53 10.39 4.50
CA LEU A 83 14.72 9.66 4.93
C LEU A 83 15.99 10.25 4.31
N ALA A 84 15.92 10.74 3.08
CA ALA A 84 17.04 11.43 2.43
C ALA A 84 17.42 12.72 3.15
N CYS A 85 16.45 13.48 3.69
CA CYS A 85 16.73 14.68 4.49
C CYS A 85 17.26 14.39 5.91
N LYS A 86 17.20 13.13 6.37
CA LYS A 86 17.66 12.70 7.70
C LYS A 86 18.98 11.91 7.67
N ALA A 87 19.53 11.66 6.49
CA ALA A 87 20.81 10.98 6.27
C ALA A 87 21.98 11.96 6.30
#